data_AF-A0A267FKA8-F1
#
_entry.id   AF-A0A267FKA8-F1
#
_cell.length_a   1.000
_cell.length_b   1.000
_cell.length_c   1.000
_cell.angle_alpha   90.00
_cell.angle_beta   90.00
_cell.angle_gamma   90.00
#
_symmetry.space_group_name_H-M   'P 1'
#
loop_
_entity.id
_entity.type
_entity.pdbx_description
1 polymer ?
#
loop_
_entity_poly.entity_id
_entity_poly.type
_entity_poly.pdbx_seq_one_letter_code
_entity_poly.pdbx_strand_id
1 'polypeptide(L)'
;MREKIRILENEVEILRTNIGTREKHLQKLRLRHANSIVMRDQLRNDVSKQRHSDDEQNEVREQLKLDINQLNGLVNASEEAMVQLRKQSDRAVQLLNDRAVQLIERNEEVYVLQEKVRVQEAVIQRGELELRQREEELDFLRLQLKEEERQVQLAKKKVPKKRQVEDELTVLQIQLSICQDRLLQMESRTEDPTHAGRLRYLEGADPGPIELHNKCEDMEIRLAAKEEQLLERQLLLEAVSRLAEQLERRSKAGQHDTLALAKEVNGYKFRMGTVTKRMKAGTAELTMLMSTAMQLQQQVRDKQQYLQSCYQRMERGEPPSEDIEAEWLKSRMVDDRRRTERQEAQAQAAQQEQFVLGHGGVTTAEPRPNAYIPNDEVELPIPRPYGGHAPFKPTEPGSNMRHIRKPRPKPIEI
;
A
#
# COMPACT_ATOMS: atom_id res chain seq x y z
N MET A 1 143.33 31.89 43.30
CA MET A 1 142.45 33.01 42.89
C MET A 1 141.83 32.81 41.51
N ARG A 2 142.60 32.48 40.45
CA ARG A 2 142.06 32.24 39.10
C ARG A 2 141.12 31.02 38.98
N GLU A 3 141.42 29.91 39.66
CA GLU A 3 140.56 28.70 39.63
C GLU A 3 139.21 28.92 40.31
N LYS A 4 139.17 29.69 41.40
CA LYS A 4 137.94 30.00 42.15
C LYS A 4 136.98 30.88 41.34
N ILE A 5 137.53 31.80 40.54
CA ILE A 5 136.76 32.62 39.59
C ILE A 5 136.18 31.72 38.49
N ARG A 6 136.98 30.79 37.93
CA ARG A 6 136.52 29.84 36.90
C ARG A 6 135.42 28.89 37.38
N ILE A 7 135.48 28.45 38.64
CA ILE A 7 134.42 27.63 39.26
C ILE A 7 133.14 28.44 39.42
N LEU A 8 133.22 29.70 39.88
CA LEU A 8 132.05 30.58 40.00
C LEU A 8 131.46 30.94 38.63
N GLU A 9 132.29 31.14 37.60
CA GLU A 9 131.83 31.34 36.22
C GLU A 9 131.07 30.11 35.70
N ASN A 10 131.61 28.90 35.93
CA ASN A 10 130.93 27.65 35.60
C ASN A 10 129.62 27.47 36.38
N GLU A 11 129.59 27.81 37.68
CA GLU A 11 128.37 27.78 38.49
C GLU A 11 127.31 28.78 37.99
N VAL A 12 127.72 29.98 37.57
CA VAL A 12 126.84 30.97 36.95
C VAL A 12 126.30 30.46 35.61
N GLU A 13 127.12 29.80 34.79
CA GLU A 13 126.67 29.16 33.55
C GLU A 13 125.69 27.99 33.80
N ILE A 14 125.96 27.14 34.80
CA ILE A 14 125.06 26.05 35.23
C ILE A 14 123.74 26.63 35.74
N LEU A 15 123.77 27.71 36.53
CA LEU A 15 122.55 28.36 37.01
C LEU A 15 121.78 29.03 35.86
N ARG A 16 122.45 29.67 34.90
CA ARG A 16 121.82 30.24 33.69
C ARG A 16 121.17 29.18 32.82
N THR A 17 121.84 28.05 32.58
CA THR A 17 121.26 26.92 31.84
C THR A 17 120.09 26.29 32.59
N ASN A 18 120.18 26.15 33.92
CA ASN A 18 119.07 25.69 34.76
C ASN A 18 117.87 26.65 34.80
N ILE A 19 118.11 27.97 34.79
CA ILE A 19 117.05 28.97 34.67
C ILE A 19 116.39 28.84 33.28
N GLY A 20 117.18 28.75 32.20
CA GLY A 20 116.65 28.59 30.85
C GLY A 20 115.87 27.28 30.64
N THR A 21 116.27 26.17 31.27
CA THR A 21 115.48 24.92 31.21
C THR A 21 114.19 25.02 32.02
N ARG A 22 114.21 25.65 33.20
CA ARG A 22 113.01 25.91 34.00
C ARG A 22 112.05 26.88 33.31
N GLU A 23 112.54 27.92 32.65
CA GLU A 23 111.72 28.85 31.84
C GLU A 23 111.05 28.13 30.67
N LYS A 24 111.80 27.28 29.94
CA LYS A 24 111.22 26.44 28.87
C LYS A 24 110.16 25.49 29.42
N HIS A 25 110.38 24.89 30.60
CA HIS A 25 109.40 24.02 31.23
C HIS A 25 108.14 24.79 31.67
N LEU A 26 108.32 25.96 32.28
CA LEU A 26 107.23 26.85 32.67
C LEU A 26 106.42 27.31 31.45
N GLN A 27 107.08 27.64 30.33
CA GLN A 27 106.42 27.99 29.08
C GLN A 27 105.61 26.83 28.52
N LYS A 28 106.15 25.60 28.52
CA LYS A 28 105.41 24.38 28.13
C LYS A 28 104.19 24.14 29.01
N LEU A 29 104.31 24.32 30.32
CA LEU A 29 103.18 24.18 31.25
C LEU A 29 102.12 25.27 31.02
N ARG A 30 102.52 26.53 30.79
CA ARG A 30 101.62 27.64 30.45
C ARG A 30 100.86 27.36 29.15
N LEU A 31 101.53 26.88 28.11
CA LEU A 31 100.90 26.50 26.84
C LEU A 31 99.92 25.33 27.02
N ARG A 32 100.30 24.29 27.78
CA ARG A 32 99.40 23.17 28.11
C ARG A 32 98.17 23.66 28.87
N HIS A 33 98.34 24.52 29.87
CA HIS A 33 97.23 25.07 30.63
C HIS A 33 96.30 25.92 29.77
N ALA A 34 96.85 26.79 28.91
CA ALA A 34 96.06 27.57 27.95
C ALA A 34 95.27 26.66 26.99
N ASN A 35 95.91 25.62 26.44
CA ASN A 35 95.24 24.64 25.58
C ASN A 35 94.13 23.88 26.33
N SER A 36 94.35 23.50 27.60
CA SER A 36 93.32 22.86 28.43
C SER A 36 92.14 23.79 28.72
N ILE A 37 92.38 25.09 28.91
CA ILE A 37 91.30 26.08 29.07
C ILE A 37 90.47 26.17 27.78
N VAL A 38 91.12 26.30 26.62
CA VAL A 38 90.43 26.36 25.32
C VAL A 38 89.62 25.09 25.06
N MET A 39 90.19 23.90 25.31
CA MET A 39 89.48 22.63 25.13
C MET A 39 88.29 22.51 26.10
N ARG A 40 88.45 22.92 27.37
CA ARG A 40 87.34 22.94 28.34
C ARG A 40 86.21 23.86 27.86
N ASP A 41 86.54 25.03 27.34
CA ASP A 41 85.54 26.01 26.91
C ASP A 41 84.85 25.55 25.61
N GLN A 42 85.57 24.89 24.71
CA GLN A 42 84.99 24.19 23.55
C GLN A 42 84.01 23.09 23.98
N LEU A 43 84.42 22.19 24.88
CA LEU A 43 83.55 21.12 25.39
C LEU A 43 82.33 21.68 26.13
N ARG A 44 82.47 22.78 26.87
CA ARG A 44 81.34 23.47 27.51
C ARG A 44 80.35 24.01 26.47
N ASN A 45 80.86 24.60 25.39
CA ASN A 45 80.01 25.08 24.29
C ASN A 45 79.30 23.91 23.60
N ASP A 46 79.99 22.81 23.34
CA ASP A 46 79.38 21.62 22.71
C ASP A 46 78.33 20.97 23.62
N VAL A 47 78.59 20.86 24.93
CA VAL A 47 77.59 20.43 25.92
C VAL A 47 76.39 21.38 25.94
N SER A 48 76.60 22.69 25.85
CA SER A 48 75.50 23.66 25.79
C SER A 48 74.66 23.51 24.52
N LYS A 49 75.29 23.27 23.36
CA LYS A 49 74.60 23.03 22.09
C LYS A 49 73.80 21.73 22.13
N GLN A 50 74.39 20.65 22.65
CA GLN A 50 73.70 19.37 22.75
C GLN A 50 72.50 19.46 23.69
N ARG A 51 72.65 20.13 24.84
CA ARG A 51 71.52 20.38 25.76
C ARG A 51 70.38 21.13 25.08
N HIS A 52 70.70 22.17 24.33
CA HIS A 52 69.68 22.91 23.59
C HIS A 52 68.95 22.03 22.57
N SER A 53 69.69 21.21 21.82
CA SER A 53 69.09 20.25 20.89
C SER A 53 68.23 19.20 21.61
N ASP A 54 68.67 18.70 22.77
CA ASP A 54 67.90 17.73 23.57
C ASP A 54 66.60 18.36 24.10
N ASP A 55 66.65 19.63 24.52
CA ASP A 55 65.48 20.39 24.96
C ASP A 55 64.48 20.58 23.80
N GLU A 56 64.93 20.97 22.60
CA GLU A 56 64.09 21.06 21.40
C GLU A 56 63.43 19.71 21.05
N GLN A 57 64.19 18.62 21.08
CA GLN A 57 63.64 17.28 20.81
C GLN A 57 62.64 16.84 21.90
N ASN A 58 62.87 17.21 23.15
CA ASN A 58 61.93 16.96 24.24
C ASN A 58 60.62 17.73 24.02
N GLU A 59 60.68 19.00 23.61
CA GLU A 59 59.49 19.79 23.29
C GLU A 59 58.67 19.16 22.15
N VAL A 60 59.34 18.75 21.05
CA VAL A 60 58.68 18.05 19.93
C VAL A 60 58.05 16.74 20.41
N ARG A 61 58.74 15.97 21.26
CA ARG A 61 58.20 14.73 21.81
C ARG A 61 56.95 14.97 22.67
N GLU A 62 56.94 16.02 23.48
CA GLU A 62 55.76 16.37 24.27
C GLU A 62 54.59 16.82 23.39
N GLN A 63 54.85 17.59 22.32
CA GLN A 63 53.83 17.94 21.32
C GLN A 63 53.23 16.68 20.66
N LEU A 64 54.07 15.76 20.17
CA LEU A 64 53.62 14.52 19.56
C LEU A 64 52.80 13.64 20.52
N LYS A 65 53.14 13.62 21.82
CA LYS A 65 52.33 12.90 22.82
C LYS A 65 50.94 13.52 22.97
N LEU A 66 50.83 14.86 22.94
CA LEU A 66 49.54 15.54 22.99
C LEU A 66 48.71 15.21 21.75
N ASP A 67 49.33 15.24 20.56
CA ASP A 67 48.65 14.91 19.30
C ASP A 67 48.18 13.45 19.29
N ILE A 68 49.00 12.51 19.75
CA ILE A 68 48.61 11.09 19.89
C ILE A 68 47.40 10.96 20.82
N ASN A 69 47.38 11.68 21.94
CA ASN A 69 46.24 11.64 22.86
C ASN A 69 44.97 12.22 22.24
N GLN A 70 45.08 13.31 21.46
CA GLN A 70 43.96 13.89 20.73
C GLN A 70 43.42 12.92 19.66
N LEU A 71 44.31 12.33 18.86
CA LEU A 71 43.94 11.36 17.83
C LEU A 71 43.29 10.12 18.45
N ASN A 72 43.80 9.61 19.56
CA ASN A 72 43.18 8.49 20.28
C ASN A 72 41.77 8.86 20.78
N GLY A 73 41.57 10.09 21.26
CA GLY A 73 40.25 10.59 21.62
C GLY A 73 39.28 10.61 20.43
N LEU A 74 39.73 11.07 19.26
CA LEU A 74 38.95 11.06 18.03
C LEU A 74 38.63 9.64 17.56
N VAL A 75 39.59 8.71 17.64
CA VAL A 75 39.38 7.29 17.30
C VAL A 75 38.30 6.70 18.20
N ASN A 76 38.42 6.86 19.52
CA ASN A 76 37.43 6.35 20.47
C ASN A 76 36.02 6.92 20.19
N ALA A 77 35.90 8.22 19.95
CA ALA A 77 34.63 8.85 19.62
C ALA A 77 34.04 8.30 18.30
N SER A 78 34.88 8.05 17.29
CA SER A 78 34.45 7.45 16.03
C SER A 78 34.01 5.98 16.19
N GLU A 79 34.70 5.21 17.04
CA GLU A 79 34.35 3.83 17.36
C GLU A 79 33.01 3.76 18.11
N GLU A 80 32.79 4.66 19.07
CA GLU A 80 31.49 4.78 19.76
C GLU A 80 30.36 5.10 18.78
N ALA A 81 30.57 6.05 17.86
CA ALA A 81 29.60 6.38 16.83
C ALA A 81 29.30 5.18 15.91
N MET A 82 30.32 4.42 15.52
CA MET A 82 30.17 3.20 14.72
C MET A 82 29.34 2.13 15.44
N VAL A 83 29.57 1.93 16.74
CA VAL A 83 28.79 0.99 17.56
C VAL A 83 27.33 1.44 17.67
N GLN A 84 27.09 2.74 17.88
CA GLN A 84 25.73 3.30 17.92
C GLN A 84 25.00 3.11 16.58
N LEU A 85 25.67 3.38 15.46
CA LEU A 85 25.12 3.21 14.13
C LEU A 85 24.77 1.74 13.85
N ARG A 86 25.65 0.80 14.23
CA ARG A 86 25.38 -0.64 14.11
C ARG A 86 24.13 -1.04 14.91
N LYS A 87 24.03 -0.59 16.17
CA LYS A 87 22.82 -0.85 17.00
C LYS A 87 21.55 -0.29 16.38
N GLN A 88 21.60 0.88 15.76
CA GLN A 88 20.46 1.46 15.07
C GLN A 88 20.08 0.64 13.83
N SER A 89 21.06 0.21 13.04
CA SER A 89 20.85 -0.66 11.89
C SER A 89 20.24 -2.00 12.31
N ASP A 90 20.75 -2.63 13.36
CA ASP A 90 20.24 -3.91 13.87
C ASP A 90 18.77 -3.77 14.33
N ARG A 91 18.43 -2.67 15.02
CA ARG A 91 17.04 -2.36 15.39
C ARG A 91 16.15 -2.16 14.17
N ALA A 92 16.63 -1.45 13.14
CA ALA A 92 15.87 -1.26 11.91
C ALA A 92 15.59 -2.60 11.21
N VAL A 93 16.59 -3.49 11.16
CA VAL A 93 16.43 -4.85 10.60
C VAL A 93 15.44 -5.67 11.42
N GLN A 94 15.51 -5.62 12.76
CA GLN A 94 14.53 -6.30 13.62
C GLN A 94 13.10 -5.81 13.36
N LEU A 95 12.88 -4.50 13.30
CA LEU A 95 11.57 -3.92 13.00
C LEU A 95 11.05 -4.34 11.61
N LEU A 96 11.93 -4.41 10.60
CA LEU A 96 11.57 -4.89 9.27
C LEU A 96 11.17 -6.36 9.30
N ASN A 97 11.91 -7.20 10.02
CA ASN A 97 11.60 -8.63 10.15
C ASN A 97 10.27 -8.84 10.90
N ASP A 98 10.05 -8.13 12.01
CA ASP A 98 8.80 -8.20 12.76
C ASP A 98 7.61 -7.78 11.90
N ARG A 99 7.79 -6.72 11.10
CA ARG A 99 6.76 -6.26 10.16
C ARG A 99 6.52 -7.27 9.04
N ALA A 100 7.57 -7.92 8.54
CA ALA A 100 7.45 -8.95 7.51
C ALA A 100 6.67 -10.16 8.04
N VAL A 101 6.95 -10.60 9.27
CA VAL A 101 6.20 -11.68 9.94
C VAL A 101 4.72 -11.30 10.08
N GLN A 102 4.41 -10.10 10.59
CA GLN A 102 3.03 -9.63 10.70
C GLN A 102 2.31 -9.55 9.34
N LEU A 103 3.01 -9.19 8.26
CA LEU A 103 2.44 -9.17 6.92
C LEU A 103 2.11 -10.58 6.43
N ILE A 104 2.96 -11.56 6.72
CA ILE A 104 2.71 -12.97 6.40
C ILE A 104 1.48 -13.47 7.17
N GLU A 105 1.41 -13.24 8.48
CA GLU A 105 0.26 -13.63 9.32
C GLU A 105 -1.05 -13.00 8.83
N ARG A 106 -1.05 -11.69 8.52
CA ARG A 106 -2.22 -10.99 7.97
C ARG A 106 -2.62 -11.54 6.60
N ASN A 107 -1.66 -11.89 5.75
CA ASN A 107 -1.95 -12.50 4.45
C ASN A 107 -2.57 -13.89 4.62
N GLU A 108 -2.05 -14.71 5.53
CA GLU A 108 -2.62 -16.02 5.86
C GLU A 108 -4.06 -15.91 6.39
N GLU A 109 -4.34 -14.94 7.27
CA GLU A 109 -5.69 -14.64 7.72
C GLU A 109 -6.62 -14.29 6.55
N VAL A 110 -6.17 -13.48 5.60
CA VAL A 110 -6.94 -13.13 4.39
C VAL A 110 -7.23 -14.38 3.55
N TYR A 111 -6.26 -15.27 3.34
CA TYR A 111 -6.48 -16.53 2.62
C TYR A 111 -7.53 -17.41 3.32
N VAL A 112 -7.44 -17.55 4.64
CA VAL A 112 -8.43 -18.31 5.41
C VAL A 112 -9.84 -17.70 5.27
N LEU A 113 -9.94 -16.37 5.29
CA LEU A 113 -11.23 -15.68 5.10
C LEU A 113 -11.79 -15.87 3.69
N GLN A 114 -10.94 -15.80 2.66
CA GLN A 114 -11.36 -16.05 1.28
C GLN A 114 -11.90 -17.48 1.10
N GLU A 115 -11.23 -18.48 1.68
CA GLU A 115 -11.69 -19.86 1.60
C GLU A 115 -13.01 -20.06 2.36
N LYS A 116 -13.19 -19.39 3.52
CA LYS A 116 -14.47 -19.38 4.24
C LYS A 116 -15.60 -18.77 3.41
N VAL A 117 -15.37 -17.63 2.76
CA VAL A 117 -16.35 -17.00 1.86
C VAL A 117 -16.70 -17.95 0.72
N ARG A 118 -15.71 -18.57 0.09
CA ARG A 118 -15.91 -19.52 -1.00
C ARG A 118 -16.78 -20.72 -0.59
N VAL A 119 -16.52 -21.28 0.60
CA VAL A 119 -17.32 -22.38 1.15
C VAL A 119 -18.76 -21.91 1.43
N GLN A 120 -18.93 -20.72 2.00
CA GLN A 120 -20.26 -20.14 2.26
C GLN A 120 -21.03 -19.88 0.96
N GLU A 121 -20.41 -19.33 -0.06
CA GLU A 121 -21.00 -19.13 -1.39
C GLU A 121 -21.47 -20.47 -1.99
N ALA A 122 -20.66 -21.52 -1.89
CA ALA A 122 -21.05 -22.85 -2.36
C ALA A 122 -22.25 -23.43 -1.56
N VAL A 123 -22.32 -23.16 -0.25
CA VAL A 123 -23.48 -23.55 0.58
C VAL A 123 -24.73 -22.76 0.17
N ILE A 124 -24.61 -21.45 -0.06
CA ILE A 124 -25.72 -20.61 -0.50
C ILE A 124 -26.24 -21.08 -1.86
N GLN A 125 -25.37 -21.33 -2.84
CA GLN A 125 -25.77 -21.83 -4.16
C GLN A 125 -26.50 -23.18 -4.07
N ARG A 126 -26.03 -24.10 -3.23
CA ARG A 126 -26.74 -25.37 -2.97
C ARG A 126 -28.11 -25.12 -2.33
N GLY A 127 -28.18 -24.25 -1.33
CA GLY A 127 -29.43 -23.87 -0.68
C GLY A 127 -30.43 -23.22 -1.64
N GLU A 128 -29.98 -22.35 -2.55
CA GLU A 128 -30.83 -21.75 -3.58
C GLU A 128 -31.39 -22.78 -4.56
N LEU A 129 -30.59 -23.77 -4.96
CA LEU A 129 -31.05 -24.86 -5.83
C LEU A 129 -32.10 -25.73 -5.13
N GLU A 130 -31.86 -26.10 -3.88
CA GLU A 130 -32.83 -26.86 -3.07
C GLU A 130 -34.13 -26.07 -2.87
N LEU A 131 -34.02 -24.77 -2.60
CA LEU A 131 -35.18 -23.90 -2.42
C LEU A 131 -36.01 -23.79 -3.71
N ARG A 132 -35.36 -23.62 -4.88
CA ARG A 132 -36.05 -23.62 -6.18
C ARG A 132 -36.76 -24.95 -6.45
N GLN A 133 -36.13 -26.09 -6.13
CA GLN A 133 -36.77 -27.40 -6.27
C GLN A 133 -38.04 -27.50 -5.40
N ARG A 134 -37.98 -27.03 -4.14
CA ARG A 134 -39.16 -27.01 -3.26
C ARG A 134 -40.25 -26.04 -3.73
N GLU A 135 -39.88 -24.90 -4.33
CA GLU A 135 -40.83 -23.98 -4.95
C GLU A 135 -41.56 -24.62 -6.14
N GLU A 136 -40.83 -25.33 -7.02
CA GLU A 136 -41.42 -26.09 -8.13
C GLU A 136 -42.36 -27.20 -7.63
N GLU A 137 -41.96 -27.95 -6.60
CA GLU A 137 -42.82 -28.95 -5.95
C GLU A 137 -44.10 -28.32 -5.37
N LEU A 138 -43.99 -27.17 -4.69
CA LEU A 138 -45.15 -26.45 -4.16
C LEU A 138 -46.10 -25.98 -5.25
N ASP A 139 -45.59 -25.47 -6.36
CA ASP A 139 -46.40 -25.02 -7.49
C ASP A 139 -47.09 -26.19 -8.19
N PHE A 140 -46.40 -27.34 -8.31
CA PHE A 140 -47.01 -28.57 -8.78
C PHE A 140 -48.14 -29.04 -7.87
N LEU A 141 -47.91 -29.08 -6.54
CA LEU A 141 -48.94 -29.46 -5.56
C LEU A 141 -50.13 -28.49 -5.58
N ARG A 142 -49.89 -27.18 -5.75
CA ARG A 142 -50.96 -26.18 -5.92
C ARG A 142 -51.79 -26.44 -7.17
N LEU A 143 -51.17 -26.87 -8.27
CA LEU A 143 -51.88 -27.23 -9.49
C LEU A 143 -52.74 -28.48 -9.27
N GLN A 144 -52.20 -29.51 -8.62
CA GLN A 144 -52.95 -30.71 -8.26
C GLN A 144 -54.15 -30.38 -7.36
N LEU A 145 -53.96 -29.53 -6.35
CA LEU A 145 -55.04 -29.10 -5.47
C LEU A 145 -56.17 -28.43 -6.25
N LYS A 146 -55.84 -27.51 -7.17
CA LYS A 146 -56.83 -26.84 -8.03
C LYS A 146 -57.59 -27.81 -8.93
N GLU A 147 -56.91 -28.84 -9.44
CA GLU A 147 -57.54 -29.87 -10.26
C GLU A 147 -58.50 -30.73 -9.42
N GLU A 148 -58.09 -31.15 -8.22
CA GLU A 148 -58.96 -31.87 -7.29
C GLU A 148 -60.17 -31.03 -6.87
N GLU A 149 -59.98 -29.74 -6.57
CA GLU A 149 -61.08 -28.80 -6.31
C GLU A 149 -62.06 -28.73 -7.50
N ARG A 150 -61.54 -28.67 -8.73
CA ARG A 150 -62.37 -28.69 -9.96
C ARG A 150 -63.15 -30.00 -10.08
N GLN A 151 -62.51 -31.14 -9.81
CA GLN A 151 -63.18 -32.45 -9.84
C GLN A 151 -64.29 -32.54 -8.79
N VAL A 152 -64.03 -32.07 -7.56
CA VAL A 152 -65.04 -31.99 -6.50
C VAL A 152 -66.22 -31.09 -6.93
N GLN A 153 -65.96 -29.93 -7.54
CA GLN A 153 -67.01 -29.05 -8.04
C GLN A 153 -67.85 -29.71 -9.13
N LEU A 154 -67.21 -30.43 -10.06
CA LEU A 154 -67.91 -31.20 -11.11
C LEU A 154 -68.74 -32.33 -10.53
N ALA A 155 -68.21 -33.07 -9.56
CA ALA A 155 -68.95 -34.10 -8.85
C ALA A 155 -70.18 -33.51 -8.15
N LYS A 156 -70.02 -32.41 -7.41
CA LYS A 156 -71.13 -31.68 -6.77
C LYS A 156 -72.22 -31.27 -7.78
N LYS A 157 -71.86 -30.84 -9.00
CA LYS A 157 -72.83 -30.52 -10.07
C LYS A 157 -73.55 -31.75 -10.65
N LYS A 158 -72.96 -32.95 -10.57
CA LYS A 158 -73.57 -34.21 -11.03
C LYS A 158 -74.54 -34.82 -10.02
N VAL A 159 -74.37 -34.54 -8.72
CA VAL A 159 -75.22 -35.09 -7.64
C VAL A 159 -76.73 -34.84 -7.87
N PRO A 160 -77.20 -33.64 -8.26
CA PRO A 160 -78.64 -33.41 -8.46
C PRO A 160 -79.23 -34.25 -9.58
N LYS A 161 -78.49 -34.41 -10.71
CA LYS A 161 -78.94 -35.25 -11.82
C LYS A 161 -79.05 -36.71 -11.42
N LYS A 162 -78.08 -37.19 -10.61
CA LYS A 162 -78.16 -38.54 -10.05
C LYS A 162 -79.42 -38.72 -9.20
N ARG A 163 -79.71 -37.76 -8.29
CA ARG A 163 -80.92 -37.78 -7.46
C ARG A 163 -82.20 -37.77 -8.30
N GLN A 164 -82.26 -36.94 -9.35
CA GLN A 164 -83.40 -36.91 -10.27
C GLN A 164 -83.65 -38.27 -10.93
N VAL A 165 -82.58 -38.92 -11.42
CA VAL A 165 -82.69 -40.26 -12.03
C VAL A 165 -83.08 -41.31 -10.99
N GLU A 166 -82.59 -41.21 -9.75
CA GLU A 166 -83.02 -42.08 -8.64
C GLU A 166 -84.51 -41.89 -8.34
N ASP A 167 -84.99 -40.64 -8.28
CA ASP A 167 -86.41 -40.33 -8.07
C ASP A 167 -87.27 -40.88 -9.23
N GLU A 168 -86.86 -40.67 -10.49
CA GLU A 168 -87.52 -41.23 -11.68
C GLU A 168 -87.56 -42.75 -11.64
N LEU A 169 -86.47 -43.40 -11.23
CA LEU A 169 -86.41 -44.85 -11.07
C LEU A 169 -87.40 -45.34 -10.01
N THR A 170 -87.50 -44.66 -8.86
CA THR A 170 -88.48 -45.02 -7.82
C THR A 170 -89.92 -44.87 -8.32
N VAL A 171 -90.22 -43.79 -9.06
CA VAL A 171 -91.53 -43.59 -9.68
C VAL A 171 -91.83 -44.70 -10.68
N LEU A 172 -90.89 -45.04 -11.56
CA LEU A 172 -91.04 -46.13 -12.52
C LEU A 172 -91.21 -47.49 -11.83
N GLN A 173 -90.51 -47.75 -10.73
CA GLN A 173 -90.68 -48.95 -9.91
C GLN A 173 -92.09 -49.03 -9.29
N ILE A 174 -92.60 -47.91 -8.77
CA ILE A 174 -93.98 -47.83 -8.25
C ILE A 174 -94.99 -48.02 -9.38
N GLN A 175 -94.78 -47.42 -10.55
CA GLN A 175 -95.66 -47.62 -11.71
C GLN A 175 -95.64 -49.07 -12.17
N LEU A 176 -94.46 -49.70 -12.20
CA LEU A 176 -94.31 -51.11 -12.52
C LEU A 176 -95.08 -51.97 -11.51
N SER A 177 -94.97 -51.72 -10.20
CA SER A 177 -95.69 -52.50 -9.19
C SER A 177 -97.21 -52.33 -9.33
N ILE A 178 -97.69 -51.11 -9.59
CA ILE A 178 -99.12 -50.86 -9.86
C ILE A 178 -99.58 -51.60 -11.13
N CYS A 179 -98.76 -51.60 -12.18
CA CYS A 179 -99.05 -52.33 -13.41
C CYS A 179 -99.06 -53.84 -13.17
N GLN A 180 -98.14 -54.36 -12.37
CA GLN A 180 -98.10 -55.78 -11.95
C GLN A 180 -99.32 -56.15 -11.11
N ASP A 181 -99.73 -55.31 -10.15
CA ASP A 181 -100.94 -55.52 -9.35
C ASP A 181 -102.21 -55.51 -10.23
N ARG A 182 -102.29 -54.59 -11.19
CA ARG A 182 -103.37 -54.55 -12.18
C ARG A 182 -103.35 -55.77 -13.09
N LEU A 183 -102.17 -56.22 -13.50
CA LEU A 183 -102.01 -57.41 -14.33
C LEU A 183 -102.45 -58.65 -13.54
N LEU A 184 -102.06 -58.80 -12.28
CA LEU A 184 -102.54 -59.85 -11.38
C LEU A 184 -104.06 -59.79 -11.17
N GLN A 185 -104.65 -58.59 -11.04
CA GLN A 185 -106.12 -58.44 -10.98
C GLN A 185 -106.80 -58.87 -12.28
N MET A 186 -106.22 -58.54 -13.44
CA MET A 186 -106.74 -58.95 -14.74
C MET A 186 -106.53 -60.45 -14.96
N GLU A 187 -105.39 -61.00 -14.56
CA GLU A 187 -105.10 -62.44 -14.56
C GLU A 187 -106.13 -63.18 -13.70
N SER A 188 -106.35 -62.77 -12.46
CA SER A 188 -107.40 -63.33 -11.59
C SER A 188 -108.79 -63.25 -12.24
N ARG A 189 -109.16 -62.13 -12.86
CA ARG A 189 -110.42 -61.99 -13.62
C ARG A 189 -110.50 -62.90 -14.85
N THR A 190 -109.36 -63.22 -15.47
CA THR A 190 -109.29 -64.15 -16.61
C THR A 190 -109.16 -65.60 -16.18
N GLU A 191 -108.61 -65.89 -15.01
CA GLU A 191 -108.47 -67.23 -14.43
C GLU A 191 -109.79 -67.71 -13.83
N ASP A 192 -110.67 -66.80 -13.39
CA ASP A 192 -112.04 -67.08 -12.97
C ASP A 192 -112.84 -67.78 -14.11
N PRO A 193 -113.27 -69.05 -13.93
CA PRO A 193 -113.90 -69.85 -14.98
C PRO A 193 -115.38 -69.48 -15.26
N THR A 194 -115.91 -68.43 -14.64
CA THR A 194 -117.32 -68.02 -14.73
C THR A 194 -117.55 -66.66 -15.43
N HIS A 195 -116.50 -65.99 -15.92
CA HIS A 195 -116.63 -64.68 -16.56
C HIS A 195 -117.09 -64.80 -18.03
N ALA A 196 -118.25 -64.22 -18.34
CA ALA A 196 -118.88 -64.22 -19.66
C ALA A 196 -118.13 -63.28 -20.63
N GLY A 197 -117.03 -63.79 -21.20
CA GLY A 197 -116.17 -63.05 -22.14
C GLY A 197 -114.81 -63.69 -22.42
N ARG A 198 -114.44 -64.77 -21.72
CA ARG A 198 -113.12 -65.43 -21.86
C ARG A 198 -112.93 -66.18 -23.20
N LEU A 199 -114.01 -66.61 -23.84
CA LEU A 199 -113.93 -67.19 -25.18
C LEU A 199 -113.93 -66.06 -26.21
N ARG A 200 -112.73 -65.57 -26.52
CA ARG A 200 -112.47 -64.89 -27.78
C ARG A 200 -111.97 -65.94 -28.76
N TYR A 201 -112.79 -66.30 -29.73
CA TYR A 201 -112.29 -66.92 -30.96
C TYR A 201 -111.45 -65.85 -31.66
N LEU A 202 -110.12 -66.04 -31.65
CA LEU A 202 -109.23 -65.23 -32.47
C LEU A 202 -109.46 -65.68 -33.91
N GLU A 203 -110.21 -64.89 -34.66
CA GLU A 203 -110.11 -64.91 -36.11
C GLU A 203 -108.76 -64.30 -36.50
N GLY A 204 -107.92 -65.15 -37.07
CA GLY A 204 -106.68 -64.80 -37.72
C GLY A 204 -106.34 -65.98 -38.62
N ALA A 205 -106.37 -65.76 -39.93
CA ALA A 205 -105.74 -66.70 -40.83
C ALA A 205 -104.23 -66.64 -40.59
N ASP A 206 -103.56 -67.79 -40.57
CA ASP A 206 -102.12 -67.83 -40.72
C ASP A 206 -101.77 -66.99 -41.97
N PRO A 207 -100.87 -66.00 -41.86
CA PRO A 207 -100.55 -65.15 -42.99
C PRO A 207 -100.17 -66.06 -44.16
N GLY A 208 -100.88 -65.90 -45.27
CA GLY A 208 -100.60 -66.68 -46.46
C GLY A 208 -99.13 -66.48 -46.87
N PRO A 209 -98.53 -67.42 -47.60
CA PRO A 209 -97.14 -67.31 -48.06
C PRO A 209 -96.85 -65.97 -48.76
N ILE A 210 -97.87 -65.34 -49.34
CA ILE A 210 -97.81 -64.02 -50.00
C ILE A 210 -97.64 -62.87 -48.99
N GLU A 211 -98.32 -62.89 -47.84
CA GLU A 211 -98.19 -61.83 -46.82
C GLU A 211 -96.83 -61.89 -46.10
N LEU A 212 -96.32 -63.11 -45.89
CA LEU A 212 -94.95 -63.35 -45.43
C LEU A 212 -93.93 -62.90 -46.48
N HIS A 213 -94.18 -63.14 -47.76
CA HIS A 213 -93.32 -62.71 -48.85
C HIS A 213 -93.25 -61.18 -48.92
N ASN A 214 -94.39 -60.48 -48.91
CA ASN A 214 -94.42 -59.01 -48.91
C ASN A 214 -93.68 -58.42 -47.69
N LYS A 215 -93.75 -59.08 -46.53
CA LYS A 215 -93.03 -58.64 -45.34
C LYS A 215 -91.54 -58.93 -45.39
N CYS A 216 -91.13 -60.00 -46.07
CA CYS A 216 -89.72 -60.25 -46.42
C CYS A 216 -89.22 -59.19 -47.41
N GLU A 217 -89.97 -58.88 -48.46
CA GLU A 217 -89.63 -57.82 -49.42
C GLU A 217 -89.48 -56.46 -48.73
N ASP A 218 -90.38 -56.09 -47.82
CA ASP A 218 -90.28 -54.86 -47.02
C ASP A 218 -89.03 -54.82 -46.13
N MET A 219 -88.58 -55.97 -45.64
CA MET A 219 -87.38 -56.09 -44.82
C MET A 219 -86.11 -56.06 -45.67
N GLU A 220 -86.15 -56.65 -46.87
CA GLU A 220 -85.08 -56.59 -47.87
C GLU A 220 -84.87 -55.15 -48.38
N ILE A 221 -85.96 -54.41 -48.63
CA ILE A 221 -85.89 -52.98 -49.00
C ILE A 221 -85.26 -52.17 -47.86
N ARG A 222 -85.64 -52.43 -46.60
CA ARG A 222 -85.03 -51.76 -45.44
C ARG A 222 -83.57 -52.12 -45.25
N LEU A 223 -83.19 -53.36 -45.52
CA LEU A 223 -81.80 -53.82 -45.46
C LEU A 223 -80.97 -53.10 -46.53
N ALA A 224 -81.44 -53.07 -47.77
CA ALA A 224 -80.77 -52.39 -48.88
C ALA A 224 -80.56 -50.88 -48.58
N ALA A 225 -81.57 -50.21 -48.03
CA ALA A 225 -81.44 -48.80 -47.61
C ALA A 225 -80.40 -48.60 -46.50
N LYS A 226 -80.18 -49.60 -45.63
CA LYS A 226 -79.15 -49.54 -44.58
C LYS A 226 -77.76 -49.84 -45.10
N GLU A 227 -77.64 -50.72 -46.10
CA GLU A 227 -76.38 -51.00 -46.79
C GLU A 227 -75.88 -49.78 -47.57
N GLU A 228 -76.78 -49.07 -48.26
CA GLU A 228 -76.47 -47.81 -48.93
C GLU A 228 -75.94 -46.75 -47.94
N GLN A 229 -76.64 -46.55 -46.81
CA GLN A 229 -76.20 -45.65 -45.74
C GLN A 229 -74.86 -46.04 -45.11
N LEU A 230 -74.45 -47.30 -45.20
CA LEU A 230 -73.18 -47.78 -44.67
C LEU A 230 -72.04 -47.53 -45.66
N LEU A 231 -72.30 -47.75 -46.96
CA LEU A 231 -71.40 -47.40 -48.05
C LEU A 231 -71.07 -45.89 -48.07
N GLU A 232 -72.08 -45.03 -47.93
CA GLU A 232 -71.85 -43.57 -47.85
C GLU A 232 -70.93 -43.18 -46.68
N ARG A 233 -71.14 -43.79 -45.51
CA ARG A 233 -70.31 -43.54 -44.33
C ARG A 233 -68.88 -44.04 -44.50
N GLN A 234 -68.69 -45.17 -45.17
CA GLN A 234 -67.35 -45.69 -45.48
C GLN A 234 -66.58 -44.75 -46.43
N LEU A 235 -67.24 -44.23 -47.47
CA LEU A 235 -66.64 -43.25 -48.38
C LEU A 235 -66.25 -41.96 -47.65
N LEU A 236 -67.09 -41.48 -46.73
CA LEU A 236 -66.76 -40.32 -45.91
C LEU A 236 -65.57 -40.58 -44.98
N LEU A 237 -65.50 -41.75 -44.35
CA LEU A 237 -64.39 -42.13 -43.49
C LEU A 237 -63.07 -42.17 -44.28
N GLU A 238 -63.08 -42.75 -45.47
CA GLU A 238 -61.90 -42.81 -46.34
C GLU A 238 -61.43 -41.40 -46.75
N ALA A 239 -62.35 -40.52 -47.13
CA ALA A 239 -62.04 -39.13 -47.45
C ALA A 239 -61.42 -38.36 -46.27
N VAL A 240 -61.98 -38.51 -45.07
CA VAL A 240 -61.46 -37.88 -43.84
C VAL A 240 -60.09 -38.43 -43.47
N SER A 241 -59.90 -39.74 -43.60
CA SER A 241 -58.63 -40.41 -43.29
C SER A 241 -57.52 -39.93 -44.23
N ARG A 242 -57.82 -39.81 -45.53
CA ARG A 242 -56.89 -39.24 -46.52
C ARG A 242 -56.50 -37.80 -46.21
N LEU A 243 -57.46 -36.96 -45.78
CA LEU A 243 -57.19 -35.57 -45.39
C LEU A 243 -56.32 -35.49 -44.13
N ALA A 244 -56.59 -36.35 -43.14
CA ALA A 244 -55.78 -36.44 -41.92
C ALA A 244 -54.33 -36.83 -42.23
N GLU A 245 -54.12 -37.86 -43.07
CA GLU A 245 -52.78 -38.25 -43.51
C GLU A 245 -52.05 -37.13 -44.27
N GLN A 246 -52.76 -36.40 -45.13
CA GLN A 246 -52.17 -35.26 -45.85
C GLN A 246 -51.74 -34.14 -44.91
N LEU A 247 -52.54 -33.82 -43.89
CA LEU A 247 -52.19 -32.84 -42.86
C LEU A 247 -50.99 -33.31 -42.04
N GLU A 248 -50.93 -34.58 -41.68
CA GLU A 248 -49.82 -35.14 -40.92
C GLU A 248 -48.51 -35.11 -41.72
N ARG A 249 -48.56 -35.47 -43.01
CA ARG A 249 -47.40 -35.36 -43.92
C ARG A 249 -46.92 -33.91 -44.05
N ARG A 250 -47.84 -32.95 -44.20
CA ARG A 250 -47.50 -31.52 -44.25
C ARG A 250 -46.89 -31.02 -42.94
N SER A 251 -47.44 -31.43 -41.80
CA SER A 251 -46.91 -31.10 -40.48
C SER A 251 -45.49 -31.62 -40.29
N LYS A 252 -45.24 -32.90 -40.61
CA LYS A 252 -43.91 -33.52 -40.56
C LYS A 252 -42.90 -32.84 -41.49
N ALA A 253 -43.32 -32.44 -42.69
CA ALA A 253 -42.46 -31.69 -43.61
C ALA A 253 -42.06 -30.31 -43.02
N GLY A 254 -43.03 -29.57 -42.46
CA GLY A 254 -42.78 -28.26 -41.85
C GLY A 254 -41.96 -28.30 -40.55
N GLN A 255 -41.94 -29.43 -39.84
CA GLN A 255 -41.12 -29.60 -38.62
C GLN A 255 -39.62 -29.47 -38.88
N HIS A 256 -39.12 -29.96 -40.03
CA HIS A 256 -37.70 -29.85 -40.36
C HIS A 256 -37.30 -28.40 -40.63
N ASP A 257 -38.10 -27.67 -41.41
CA ASP A 257 -37.84 -26.27 -41.75
C ASP A 257 -37.95 -25.36 -40.53
N THR A 258 -38.95 -25.58 -39.67
CA THR A 258 -39.09 -24.84 -38.42
C THR A 258 -37.95 -25.11 -37.45
N LEU A 259 -37.46 -26.36 -37.36
CA LEU A 259 -36.29 -26.70 -36.55
C LEU A 259 -35.00 -26.06 -37.09
N ALA A 260 -34.81 -26.06 -38.40
CA ALA A 260 -33.67 -25.41 -39.04
C ALA A 260 -33.67 -23.90 -38.76
N LEU A 261 -34.81 -23.23 -38.94
CA LEU A 261 -34.98 -21.81 -38.62
C LEU A 261 -34.70 -21.53 -37.14
N ALA A 262 -35.19 -22.36 -36.23
CA ALA A 262 -34.94 -22.22 -34.79
C ALA A 262 -33.45 -22.32 -34.44
N LYS A 263 -32.72 -23.24 -35.08
CA LYS A 263 -31.25 -23.35 -34.93
C LYS A 263 -30.53 -22.11 -35.44
N GLU A 264 -30.92 -21.58 -36.61
CA GLU A 264 -30.33 -20.34 -37.13
C GLU A 264 -30.58 -19.15 -36.22
N VAL A 265 -31.82 -18.96 -35.74
CA VAL A 265 -32.20 -17.89 -34.80
C VAL A 265 -31.40 -18.00 -33.50
N ASN A 266 -31.21 -19.20 -32.96
CA ASN A 266 -30.36 -19.40 -31.79
C ASN A 266 -28.88 -19.08 -32.08
N GLY A 267 -28.38 -19.42 -33.27
CA GLY A 267 -27.05 -19.02 -33.72
C GLY A 267 -26.89 -17.50 -33.82
N TYR A 268 -27.89 -16.78 -34.33
CA TYR A 268 -27.90 -15.31 -34.33
C TYR A 268 -27.93 -14.74 -32.91
N LYS A 269 -28.75 -15.28 -32.00
CA LYS A 269 -28.78 -14.85 -30.60
C LYS A 269 -27.43 -15.03 -29.91
N PHE A 270 -26.75 -16.16 -30.13
CA PHE A 270 -25.42 -16.40 -29.58
C PHE A 270 -24.41 -15.38 -30.12
N ARG A 271 -24.36 -15.19 -31.45
CA ARG A 271 -23.48 -14.20 -32.08
C ARG A 271 -23.75 -12.79 -31.54
N MET A 272 -25.02 -12.39 -31.43
CA MET A 272 -25.42 -11.10 -30.87
C MET A 272 -24.93 -10.96 -29.43
N GLY A 273 -25.08 -11.99 -28.59
CA GLY A 273 -24.52 -12.02 -27.24
C GLY A 273 -22.99 -11.81 -27.21
N THR A 274 -22.24 -12.42 -28.12
CA THR A 274 -20.78 -12.23 -28.20
C THR A 274 -20.39 -10.82 -28.64
N VAL A 275 -21.15 -10.22 -29.56
CA VAL A 275 -20.91 -8.84 -30.03
C VAL A 275 -21.22 -7.86 -28.90
N THR A 276 -22.33 -8.05 -28.18
CA THR A 276 -22.67 -7.23 -27.01
C THR A 276 -21.62 -7.31 -25.92
N LYS A 277 -21.03 -8.48 -25.66
CA LYS A 277 -19.90 -8.61 -24.71
C LYS A 277 -18.67 -7.83 -25.17
N ARG A 278 -18.29 -7.91 -26.45
CA ARG A 278 -17.19 -7.11 -27.02
C ARG A 278 -17.47 -5.62 -26.95
N MET A 279 -18.70 -5.20 -27.24
CA MET A 279 -19.11 -3.80 -27.11
C MET A 279 -19.04 -3.31 -25.66
N LYS A 280 -19.44 -4.13 -24.68
CA LYS A 280 -19.27 -3.83 -23.25
C LYS A 280 -17.80 -3.68 -22.85
N ALA A 281 -16.91 -4.54 -23.36
CA ALA A 281 -15.47 -4.39 -23.13
C ALA A 281 -14.93 -3.10 -23.75
N GLY A 282 -15.25 -2.81 -25.02
CA GLY A 282 -14.81 -1.59 -25.69
C GLY A 282 -15.34 -0.31 -25.06
N THR A 283 -16.58 -0.31 -24.55
CA THR A 283 -17.13 0.83 -23.79
C THR A 283 -16.42 1.03 -22.45
N ALA A 284 -16.04 -0.05 -21.76
CA ALA A 284 -15.24 0.04 -20.54
C ALA A 284 -13.82 0.58 -20.81
N GLU A 285 -13.16 0.11 -21.87
CA GLU A 285 -11.86 0.63 -22.32
C GLU A 285 -11.93 2.12 -22.68
N LEU A 286 -12.95 2.53 -23.45
CA LEU A 286 -13.17 3.94 -23.78
C LEU A 286 -13.42 4.79 -22.53
N THR A 287 -14.18 4.28 -21.57
CA THR A 287 -14.43 5.00 -20.30
C THR A 287 -13.15 5.19 -19.51
N MET A 288 -12.28 4.17 -19.47
CA MET A 288 -10.96 4.26 -18.85
C MET A 288 -10.06 5.26 -19.57
N LEU A 289 -10.02 5.25 -20.90
CA LEU A 289 -9.24 6.21 -21.68
C LEU A 289 -9.78 7.65 -21.52
N MET A 290 -11.09 7.81 -21.43
CA MET A 290 -11.70 9.11 -21.18
C MET A 290 -11.36 9.64 -19.79
N SER A 291 -11.36 8.78 -18.76
CA SER A 291 -10.99 9.20 -17.40
C SER A 291 -9.52 9.59 -17.28
N THR A 292 -8.61 8.85 -17.92
CA THR A 292 -7.19 9.21 -17.95
C THR A 292 -6.94 10.49 -18.75
N ALA A 293 -7.62 10.69 -19.87
CA ALA A 293 -7.56 11.94 -20.62
C ALA A 293 -8.05 13.14 -19.80
N MET A 294 -9.16 13.00 -19.06
CA MET A 294 -9.66 14.03 -18.15
C MET A 294 -8.66 14.34 -17.02
N GLN A 295 -8.04 13.32 -16.42
CA GLN A 295 -7.02 13.52 -15.38
C GLN A 295 -5.80 14.27 -15.92
N LEU A 296 -5.29 13.88 -17.08
CA LEU A 296 -4.16 14.57 -17.73
C LEU A 296 -4.52 16.01 -18.08
N GLN A 297 -5.73 16.25 -18.59
CA GLN A 297 -6.22 17.60 -18.87
C GLN A 297 -6.30 18.46 -17.60
N GLN A 298 -6.72 17.87 -16.47
CA GLN A 298 -6.73 18.54 -15.17
C GLN A 298 -5.29 18.88 -14.73
N GLN A 299 -4.36 17.93 -14.81
CA GLN A 299 -2.95 18.18 -14.46
C GLN A 299 -2.32 19.29 -15.31
N VAL A 300 -2.64 19.34 -16.61
CA VAL A 300 -2.17 20.43 -17.48
C VAL A 300 -2.74 21.77 -17.03
N ARG A 301 -4.04 21.84 -16.70
CA ARG A 301 -4.66 23.06 -16.18
C ARG A 301 -4.05 23.49 -14.86
N ASP A 302 -3.86 22.56 -13.92
CA ASP A 302 -3.27 22.85 -12.61
C ASP A 302 -1.83 23.36 -12.77
N LYS A 303 -1.03 22.72 -13.63
CA LYS A 303 0.33 23.19 -13.96
C LYS A 303 0.33 24.54 -14.66
N GLN A 304 -0.61 24.81 -15.56
CA GLN A 304 -0.74 26.12 -16.21
C GLN A 304 -1.11 27.21 -15.20
N GLN A 305 -2.04 26.94 -14.28
CA GLN A 305 -2.41 27.86 -13.20
C GLN A 305 -1.24 28.12 -12.26
N TYR A 306 -0.50 27.06 -11.90
CA TYR A 306 0.73 27.18 -11.12
C TYR A 306 1.78 28.03 -11.85
N LEU A 307 1.98 27.81 -13.14
CA LEU A 307 2.94 28.57 -13.93
C LEU A 307 2.50 30.04 -14.06
N GLN A 308 1.20 30.31 -14.23
CA GLN A 308 0.66 31.67 -14.19
C GLN A 308 0.87 32.34 -12.83
N SER A 309 0.69 31.64 -11.71
CA SER A 309 0.95 32.21 -10.39
C SER A 309 2.44 32.47 -10.18
N CYS A 310 3.33 31.60 -10.68
CA CYS A 310 4.77 31.84 -10.69
C CYS A 310 5.14 33.09 -11.51
N TYR A 311 4.56 33.28 -12.69
CA TYR A 311 4.77 34.49 -13.49
C TYR A 311 4.29 35.75 -12.77
N GLN A 312 3.11 35.72 -12.14
CA GLN A 312 2.59 36.86 -11.37
C GLN A 312 3.47 37.20 -10.16
N ARG A 313 4.02 36.20 -9.45
CA ARG A 313 4.98 36.41 -8.36
C ARG A 313 6.28 37.03 -8.89
N MET A 314 6.78 36.54 -10.02
CA MET A 314 7.98 37.08 -10.66
C MET A 314 7.79 38.53 -11.14
N GLU A 315 6.63 38.88 -11.70
CA GLU A 315 6.28 40.27 -12.06
C GLU A 315 6.27 41.21 -10.84
N ARG A 316 5.94 40.69 -9.66
CA ARG A 316 5.99 41.42 -8.38
C ARG A 316 7.40 41.48 -7.77
N GLY A 317 8.40 40.86 -8.40
CA GLY A 317 9.78 40.78 -7.90
C GLY A 317 9.98 39.75 -6.79
N GLU A 318 9.01 38.86 -6.57
CA GLU A 318 9.09 37.77 -5.60
C GLU A 318 9.63 36.49 -6.26
N PRO A 319 10.20 35.55 -5.49
CA PRO A 319 10.63 34.26 -6.00
C PRO A 319 9.48 33.51 -6.71
N PRO A 320 9.74 32.82 -7.84
CA PRO A 320 8.69 32.17 -8.63
C PRO A 320 7.92 31.07 -7.89
N SER A 321 8.55 30.37 -6.95
CA SER A 321 7.94 29.29 -6.16
C SER A 321 8.49 29.31 -4.73
N GLU A 322 7.68 28.85 -3.76
CA GLU A 322 8.09 28.65 -2.36
C GLU A 322 9.23 27.65 -2.22
N ASP A 323 9.29 26.62 -3.08
CA ASP A 323 10.39 25.65 -3.07
C ASP A 323 11.71 26.32 -3.53
N ILE A 324 11.63 27.15 -4.57
CA ILE A 324 12.76 27.90 -5.10
C ILE A 324 13.21 28.96 -4.09
N GLU A 325 12.27 29.60 -3.39
CA GLU A 325 12.55 30.51 -2.28
C GLU A 325 13.30 29.79 -1.16
N ALA A 326 12.84 28.60 -0.75
CA ALA A 326 13.47 27.81 0.29
C ALA A 326 14.89 27.36 -0.10
N GLU A 327 15.11 26.97 -1.36
CA GLU A 327 16.44 26.65 -1.88
C GLU A 327 17.35 27.88 -1.94
N TRP A 328 16.84 29.01 -2.42
CA TRP A 328 17.60 30.27 -2.44
C TRP A 328 17.99 30.72 -1.03
N LEU A 329 17.07 30.65 -0.07
CA LEU A 329 17.34 30.94 1.33
C LEU A 329 18.41 30.00 1.90
N LYS A 330 18.35 28.69 1.61
CA LYS A 330 19.39 27.74 2.03
C LYS A 330 20.75 28.11 1.44
N SER A 331 20.84 28.41 0.15
CA SER A 331 22.09 28.84 -0.48
C SER A 331 22.62 30.14 0.12
N ARG A 332 21.74 31.11 0.39
CA ARG A 332 22.13 32.37 1.02
C ARG A 332 22.68 32.16 2.43
N MET A 333 22.03 31.31 3.23
CA MET A 333 22.51 30.95 4.57
C MET A 333 23.89 30.28 4.54
N VAL A 334 24.14 29.42 3.54
CA VAL A 334 25.45 28.77 3.36
C VAL A 334 26.52 29.79 2.94
N ASP A 335 26.19 30.71 2.03
CA ASP A 335 27.12 31.74 1.58
C ASP A 335 27.43 32.76 2.67
N ASP A 336 26.42 33.18 3.45
CA ASP A 336 26.62 34.07 4.60
C ASP A 336 27.47 33.39 5.67
N ARG A 337 27.25 32.11 5.95
CA ARG A 337 28.11 31.32 6.84
C ARG A 337 29.55 31.23 6.33
N ARG A 338 29.76 31.01 5.02
CA ARG A 338 31.11 30.99 4.43
C ARG A 338 31.78 32.36 4.50
N ARG A 339 31.02 33.45 4.40
CA ARG A 339 31.54 34.83 4.53
C ARG A 339 31.97 35.11 5.96
N THR A 340 31.17 34.74 6.96
CA THR A 340 31.54 34.90 8.37
C THR A 340 32.77 34.07 8.72
N GLU A 341 32.83 32.81 8.29
CA GLU A 341 34.00 31.94 8.50
C GLU A 341 35.27 32.52 7.86
N ARG A 342 35.18 33.11 6.66
CA ARG A 342 36.32 33.80 6.02
C ARG A 342 36.75 35.07 6.74
N GLN A 343 35.80 35.87 7.22
CA GLN A 343 36.10 37.09 7.98
C GLN A 343 36.74 36.76 9.32
N GLU A 344 36.26 35.72 10.01
CA GLU A 344 36.86 35.23 11.25
C GLU A 344 38.28 34.68 11.01
N ALA A 345 38.49 33.91 9.94
CA ALA A 345 39.82 33.43 9.58
C ALA A 345 40.79 34.56 9.21
N GLN A 346 40.33 35.59 8.49
CA GLN A 346 41.14 36.78 8.18
C GLN A 346 41.44 37.61 9.43
N ALA A 347 40.48 37.77 10.34
CA ALA A 347 40.69 38.46 11.61
C ALA A 347 41.69 37.70 12.51
N GLN A 348 41.61 36.37 12.55
CA GLN A 348 42.56 35.53 13.27
C GLN A 348 43.97 35.60 12.65
N ALA A 349 44.09 35.60 11.31
CA ALA A 349 45.36 35.76 10.63
C ALA A 349 45.99 37.15 10.87
N ALA A 350 45.19 38.22 10.81
CA ALA A 350 45.66 39.58 11.11
C ALA A 350 46.09 39.74 12.57
N GLN A 351 45.38 39.10 13.52
CA GLN A 351 45.80 39.05 14.91
C GLN A 351 47.13 38.29 15.06
N GLN A 352 47.30 37.14 14.40
CA GLN A 352 48.54 36.38 14.43
C GLN A 352 49.73 37.17 13.86
N GLU A 353 49.56 37.90 12.76
CA GLU A 353 50.59 38.80 12.22
C GLU A 353 50.99 39.91 13.21
N GLN A 354 50.03 40.40 14.02
CA GLN A 354 50.28 41.42 15.05
C GLN A 354 51.17 40.91 16.20
N PHE A 355 51.28 39.59 16.38
CA PHE A 355 52.11 38.93 17.39
C PHE A 355 53.48 38.46 16.86
N VAL A 356 53.80 38.75 15.59
CA VAL A 356 55.09 38.45 14.97
C VAL A 356 56.04 39.65 15.16
N LEU A 357 57.11 39.46 15.92
CA LEU A 357 58.17 40.47 16.05
C LEU A 357 59.05 40.48 14.79
N GLY A 358 59.57 41.65 14.41
CA GLY A 358 60.40 41.86 13.20
C GLY A 358 61.72 41.05 13.13
N HIS A 359 62.02 40.23 14.15
CA HIS A 359 63.15 39.31 14.17
C HIS A 359 62.74 37.81 14.03
N GLY A 360 61.45 37.52 13.80
CA GLY A 360 60.92 36.17 13.53
C GLY A 360 60.40 35.39 14.73
N GLY A 361 60.36 35.99 15.93
CA GLY A 361 59.78 35.37 17.13
C GLY A 361 58.29 35.71 17.31
N VAL A 362 57.47 34.71 17.62
CA VAL A 362 56.04 34.89 17.95
C VAL A 362 55.88 35.09 19.45
N THR A 363 55.17 36.13 19.88
CA THR A 363 54.93 36.42 21.31
C THR A 363 53.45 36.44 21.65
N THR A 364 53.04 35.85 22.77
CA THR A 364 51.65 35.86 23.26
C THR A 364 51.31 37.05 24.17
N ALA A 365 52.23 38.00 24.32
CA ALA A 365 52.02 39.19 25.13
C ALA A 365 51.26 40.26 24.33
N GLU A 366 50.15 40.78 24.88
CA GLU A 366 49.44 41.91 24.27
C GLU A 366 50.39 43.10 24.07
N PRO A 367 50.52 43.65 22.85
CA PRO A 367 51.38 44.79 22.59
C PRO A 367 50.90 45.99 23.42
N ARG A 368 51.81 46.60 24.18
CA ARG A 368 51.48 47.76 25.01
C ARG A 368 51.04 48.92 24.12
N PRO A 369 49.90 49.59 24.40
CA PRO A 369 49.53 50.81 23.69
C PRO A 369 50.65 51.85 23.83
N ASN A 370 51.27 52.21 22.71
CA ASN A 370 52.44 53.08 22.64
C ASN A 370 52.08 54.56 22.42
N ALA A 371 50.80 54.85 22.18
CA ALA A 371 50.27 56.19 22.00
C ALA A 371 48.91 56.34 22.69
N TYR A 372 48.59 57.57 23.11
CA TYR A 372 47.22 57.94 23.45
C TYR A 372 46.62 58.83 22.37
N ILE A 373 45.29 58.84 22.32
CA ILE A 373 44.53 59.75 21.48
C ILE A 373 43.97 60.83 22.40
N PRO A 374 44.40 62.11 22.26
CA PRO A 374 43.81 63.21 23.00
C PRO A 374 42.34 63.41 22.61
N ASN A 375 41.45 63.57 23.59
CA ASN A 375 40.02 63.85 23.37
C ASN A 375 39.76 65.36 23.21
N ASP A 376 40.47 66.01 22.30
CA ASP A 376 40.24 67.42 21.98
C ASP A 376 39.40 67.51 20.70
N GLU A 377 38.18 68.05 20.77
CA GLU A 377 37.19 68.08 19.66
C GLU A 377 37.58 69.00 18.47
N VAL A 378 38.79 69.55 18.45
CA VAL A 378 39.21 70.60 17.50
C VAL A 378 40.29 70.13 16.51
N GLU A 379 40.99 69.02 16.76
CA GLU A 379 42.01 68.48 15.84
C GLU A 379 41.80 67.00 15.54
N LEU A 380 42.19 66.58 14.33
CA LEU A 380 42.18 65.17 13.91
C LEU A 380 42.98 64.32 14.93
N PRO A 381 42.44 63.17 15.38
CA PRO A 381 43.04 62.35 16.44
C PRO A 381 44.31 61.64 15.94
N ILE A 382 45.44 62.34 15.96
CA ILE A 382 46.75 61.76 15.62
C ILE A 382 47.33 61.12 16.90
N PRO A 383 47.68 59.81 16.88
CA PRO A 383 48.25 59.13 18.04
C PRO A 383 49.56 59.79 18.50
N ARG A 384 49.61 60.27 19.74
CA ARG A 384 50.83 60.86 20.32
C ARG A 384 51.54 59.85 21.23
N PRO A 385 52.86 59.66 21.08
CA PRO A 385 53.60 58.71 21.91
C PRO A 385 53.60 59.16 23.37
N TYR A 386 53.46 58.19 24.29
CA TYR A 386 53.68 58.47 25.70
C TYR A 386 55.15 58.86 25.89
N GLY A 387 55.42 60.07 26.39
CA GLY A 387 56.78 60.53 26.69
C GLY A 387 57.44 59.71 27.81
N GLY A 388 58.56 60.19 28.38
CA GLY A 388 59.34 59.46 29.39
C GLY A 388 58.60 59.06 30.70
N HIS A 389 57.33 59.41 30.85
CA HIS A 389 56.44 59.07 31.98
C HIS A 389 55.21 58.32 31.45
N ALA A 390 55.42 57.16 30.84
CA ALA A 390 54.33 56.35 30.31
C ALA A 390 53.44 55.77 31.43
N PRO A 391 52.11 55.78 31.28
CA PRO A 391 51.21 55.21 32.27
C PRO A 391 51.45 53.70 32.41
N PHE A 392 51.76 53.26 33.63
CA PHE A 392 51.86 51.84 33.96
C PHE A 392 50.45 51.25 34.03
N LYS A 393 50.13 50.26 33.17
CA LYS A 393 48.91 49.44 33.30
C LYS A 393 49.08 48.59 34.56
N PRO A 394 48.31 48.80 35.64
CA PRO A 394 48.40 47.97 36.83
C PRO A 394 48.12 46.52 36.43
N THR A 395 48.96 45.59 36.88
CA THR A 395 48.67 44.16 36.73
C THR A 395 47.32 43.89 37.37
N GLU A 396 46.39 43.27 36.64
CA GLU A 396 45.10 42.92 37.22
C GLU A 396 45.33 42.06 38.47
N PRO A 397 44.68 42.40 39.61
CA PRO A 397 44.86 41.63 40.83
C PRO A 397 44.45 40.19 40.55
N GLY A 398 45.40 39.26 40.69
CA GLY A 398 45.14 37.85 40.47
C GLY A 398 43.94 37.37 41.29
N SER A 399 43.23 36.35 40.79
CA SER A 399 41.93 35.86 41.29
C SER A 399 41.85 35.54 42.80
N ASN A 400 42.96 35.59 43.55
CA ASN A 400 43.07 35.29 44.98
C ASN A 400 42.85 36.48 45.93
N MET A 401 42.62 37.72 45.46
CA MET A 401 42.41 38.90 46.32
C MET A 401 40.92 39.28 46.56
N ARG A 402 40.04 38.28 46.70
CA ARG A 402 38.67 38.52 47.18
C ARG A 402 38.68 38.49 48.71
N HIS A 403 38.03 39.47 49.36
CA HIS A 403 37.73 39.62 50.79
C HIS A 403 38.46 40.76 51.54
N ILE A 404 38.15 42.00 51.20
CA ILE A 404 38.15 43.11 52.17
C ILE A 404 36.72 43.67 52.21
N ARG A 405 35.96 43.36 53.28
CA ARG A 405 34.63 43.94 53.54
C ARG A 405 34.81 45.38 54.02
N LYS A 406 34.28 46.36 53.27
CA LYS A 406 34.26 47.77 53.71
C LYS A 406 33.29 47.95 54.90
N PRO A 407 33.67 48.68 55.97
CA PRO A 407 32.79 48.93 57.10
C PRO A 407 31.65 49.88 56.70
N ARG A 408 30.43 49.60 57.20
CA ARG A 408 29.24 50.46 56.98
C ARG A 408 29.28 51.64 57.97
N PRO A 409 29.32 52.89 57.51
CA PRO A 409 29.22 54.05 58.40
C PRO A 409 27.81 54.17 58.99
N LYS A 410 27.71 54.45 60.30
CA LYS A 410 26.44 54.72 60.98
C LYS A 410 25.94 56.13 60.60
N PRO A 411 24.62 56.33 60.43
CA PRO A 411 24.06 57.66 60.19
C PRO A 411 24.28 58.55 61.42
N ILE A 412 24.71 59.78 61.17
CA ILE A 412 24.81 60.83 62.19
C ILE A 412 23.46 61.55 62.20
N GLU A 413 22.77 61.55 63.34
CA GLU A 413 21.62 62.41 63.57
C GLU A 413 22.14 63.81 63.94
N ILE A 414 21.93 64.77 63.02
CA ILE A 414 22.11 66.24 63.06
C ILE A 414 23.41 66.77 63.67
#